data_AF-A0A8J3I301-F1
#
_entry.id   AF-A0A8J3I301-F1
#
_cell.length_a   1.000
_cell.length_b   1.000
_cell.length_c   1.000
_cell.angle_alpha   90.00
_cell.angle_beta   90.00
_cell.angle_gamma   90.00
#
_symmetry.space_group_name_H-M   'P 1'
#
loop_
_entity.id
_entity.type
_entity.pdbx_description
1 polymer ?
#
loop_
_entity_poly.entity_id
_entity_poly.type
_entity_poly.pdbx_seq_one_letter_code
_entity_poly.pdbx_strand_id
1 'polypeptide(L)' 'MQSTETAHLLFSPCEVIGALIQQLGEKYVFPEKAQEMVSALHQRLYRGTYDDIDDGSFLALTLASHLQAVSHYKYLRLYC' A
#
# COMPACT_ATOMS: atom_id res chain seq x y z
N MET A 1 -4.32 -29.07 4.98
CA MET A 1 -4.73 -27.74 5.47
C MET A 1 -3.66 -26.78 4.99
N GLN A 2 -4.05 -25.82 4.16
CA GLN A 2 -3.15 -25.07 3.26
C GLN A 2 -2.00 -24.40 4.02
N SER A 3 -0.79 -24.89 3.79
CA SER A 3 0.43 -24.14 3.99
C SER A 3 0.31 -22.89 3.13
N THR A 4 0.15 -21.73 3.76
CA THR A 4 0.43 -20.46 3.10
C THR A 4 1.90 -20.49 2.76
N GLU A 5 2.20 -20.91 1.53
CA GLU A 5 3.47 -20.66 0.86
C GLU A 5 3.55 -19.15 0.71
N THR A 6 3.96 -18.48 1.79
CA THR A 6 4.36 -17.09 1.79
C THR A 6 5.55 -17.06 0.86
N ALA A 7 5.27 -16.82 -0.41
CA ALA A 7 6.26 -16.62 -1.43
C ALA A 7 7.17 -15.52 -0.88
N HIS A 8 8.36 -15.92 -0.44
CA HIS A 8 9.48 -15.05 -0.10
C HIS A 8 10.01 -14.46 -1.42
N LEU A 9 9.10 -13.89 -2.20
CA LEU A 9 9.42 -13.04 -3.32
C LEU A 9 10.15 -11.88 -2.68
N LEU A 10 11.36 -11.64 -3.13
CA LEU A 10 12.07 -10.40 -2.87
C LEU A 10 11.24 -9.28 -3.50
N PHE A 11 10.20 -8.82 -2.81
CA PHE A 11 9.36 -7.72 -3.27
C PHE A 11 10.03 -6.42 -2.86
N SER A 12 10.48 -5.64 -3.85
CA SER A 12 10.97 -4.29 -3.57
C SER A 12 9.78 -3.45 -3.08
N PRO A 13 9.83 -2.84 -1.88
CA PRO A 13 8.72 -2.03 -1.35
C PRO A 13 8.30 -0.92 -2.32
N CYS A 14 9.27 -0.32 -3.02
CA CYS A 14 9.05 0.66 -4.08
C CYS A 14 8.20 0.14 -5.23
N GLU A 15 8.42 -1.09 -5.69
CA GLU A 15 7.66 -1.68 -6.80
C GLU A 15 6.22 -1.96 -6.41
N VAL A 16 6.01 -2.51 -5.22
CA VAL A 16 4.67 -2.78 -4.66
C VAL A 16 3.88 -1.48 -4.49
N ILE A 17 4.52 -0.46 -3.91
CA ILE A 17 3.90 0.84 -3.68
C ILE A 17 3.62 1.54 -5.01
N GLY A 18 4.53 1.47 -5.99
CA GLY A 18 4.34 2.00 -7.33
C GLY A 18 3.16 1.35 -8.07
N ALA A 19 3.02 0.02 -7.99
CA ALA A 19 1.89 -0.69 -8.56
C ALA A 19 0.57 -0.30 -7.88
N LEU A 20 0.57 -0.17 -6.55
CA LEU A 20 -0.59 0.27 -5.79
C LEU A 20 -1.03 1.68 -6.18
N ILE A 21 -0.09 2.61 -6.34
CA ILE A 21 -0.35 3.99 -6.78
C ILE A 21 -1.01 4.03 -8.16
N GLN A 22 -0.50 3.25 -9.12
CA GLN A 22 -1.13 3.16 -10.45
C GLN A 22 -2.56 2.63 -10.34
N GLN A 23 -2.78 1.56 -9.57
CA GLN A 23 -4.13 1.01 -9.40
C GLN A 23 -5.09 1.98 -8.72
N LEU A 24 -4.63 2.76 -7.73
CA LEU A 24 -5.45 3.82 -7.13
C LEU A 24 -5.78 4.91 -8.16
N GLY A 25 -4.83 5.32 -9.00
CA GLY A 25 -5.08 6.33 -10.03
C GLY A 25 -6.10 5.88 -11.08
N GLU A 26 -6.03 4.62 -11.51
CA GLU A 26 -6.87 4.10 -12.60
C GLU A 26 -8.23 3.56 -12.15
N LYS A 27 -8.32 2.95 -10.97
CA LYS A 27 -9.51 2.20 -10.55
C LYS A 27 -10.29 2.84 -9.41
N TYR A 28 -9.75 3.88 -8.77
CA TYR A 28 -10.40 4.46 -7.60
C TYR A 28 -11.53 5.41 -8.01
N VAL A 29 -12.71 5.20 -7.42
CA VAL A 29 -13.96 5.89 -7.76
C VAL A 29 -13.90 7.40 -7.48
N PHE A 30 -12.98 7.86 -6.63
CA PHE A 30 -12.83 9.27 -6.25
C PHE A 30 -11.43 9.82 -6.58
N PRO A 31 -11.23 10.47 -7.73
CA PRO A 31 -9.90 10.87 -8.21
C PRO A 31 -9.19 11.86 -7.28
N GLU A 32 -9.91 12.78 -6.64
CA GLU A 32 -9.33 13.72 -5.65
C GLU A 32 -8.76 12.98 -4.44
N LYS A 33 -9.48 11.99 -3.91
CA LYS A 33 -9.03 11.17 -2.78
C LYS A 33 -7.89 10.24 -3.17
N ALA A 34 -7.90 9.72 -4.41
CA ALA A 34 -6.78 8.95 -4.93
C ALA A 34 -5.50 9.79 -4.95
N GLN A 35 -5.55 11.04 -5.42
CA GLN A 35 -4.39 11.93 -5.42
C GLN A 35 -3.87 12.22 -4.01
N GLU A 36 -4.74 12.43 -3.02
CA GLU A 36 -4.33 12.60 -1.62
C GLU A 36 -3.59 11.35 -1.09
N MET A 37 -4.14 10.16 -1.35
CA MET A 37 -3.54 8.88 -0.97
C MET A 37 -2.19 8.65 -1.65
N VAL A 38 -2.11 8.87 -2.96
CA VAL A 38 -0.87 8.73 -3.74
C VAL A 38 0.20 9.69 -3.22
N SER A 39 -0.16 10.95 -2.96
CA SER A 39 0.77 11.94 -2.44
C SER A 39 1.30 11.55 -1.05
N ALA A 40 0.42 11.06 -0.18
CA ALA A 40 0.82 10.60 1.16
C ALA A 40 1.71 9.35 1.10
N LEU A 41 1.42 8.40 0.21
CA LEU A 41 2.26 7.21 0.00
C LEU A 41 3.64 7.61 -0.55
N HIS A 42 3.70 8.51 -1.54
CA HIS A 42 4.94 9.05 -2.09
C HIS A 42 5.80 9.73 -1.03
N GLN A 43 5.21 10.58 -0.17
CA GLN A 43 5.96 11.24 0.90
C GLN A 43 6.55 10.25 1.91
N ARG A 44 5.81 9.19 2.26
CA ARG A 44 6.28 8.14 3.17
C ARG A 44 7.36 7.27 2.54
N LEU A 45 7.22 6.98 1.25
CA LEU A 45 8.24 6.27 0.47
C LEU A 45 9.54 7.09 0.40
N TYR A 46 9.44 8.38 0.08
CA TYR A 46 10.60 9.28 0.03
C TYR A 46 11.28 9.44 1.41
N ARG A 47 10.51 9.35 2.50
CA ARG A 47 11.05 9.34 3.87
C ARG A 47 11.73 8.01 4.26
N GLY A 48 11.69 6.99 3.40
CA GLY A 48 12.22 5.66 3.72
C GLY A 48 11.39 4.90 4.77
N THR A 49 10.12 5.28 4.99
CA THR A 49 9.26 4.64 6.02
C THR A 49 9.03 3.15 5.76
N TYR A 50 9.20 2.71 4.51
CA TYR A 50 9.00 1.32 4.09
C TYR A 50 10.31 0.59 3.77
N ASP A 51 11.46 1.26 3.90
CA ASP A 51 12.77 0.72 3.52
C ASP A 51 13.23 -0.40 4.47
N ASP A 52 12.81 -0.31 5.74
CA ASP A 52 13.12 -1.28 6.80
C ASP A 52 12.14 -2.47 6.84
N ILE A 53 11.11 -2.47 5.97
CA ILE A 53 10.07 -3.51 5.96
C ILE A 53 10.41 -4.59 4.94
N ASP A 54 10.97 -5.70 5.43
CA ASP A 54 11.26 -6.91 4.63
C ASP A 54 10.09 -7.91 4.60
N ASP A 55 9.09 -7.73 5.47
CA ASP A 55 7.91 -8.61 5.55
C ASP A 55 6.72 -8.05 4.75
N GLY A 56 6.31 -8.77 3.71
CA GLY A 56 5.25 -8.33 2.80
C GLY A 56 3.88 -8.24 3.46
N SER A 57 3.60 -9.08 4.45
CA SER A 57 2.36 -9.03 5.21
C SER A 57 2.32 -7.78 6.09
N PHE A 58 3.45 -7.45 6.71
CA PHE A 58 3.60 -6.23 7.49
C PHE A 58 3.54 -4.97 6.62
N LEU A 59 4.11 -5.02 5.41
CA LEU A 59 4.02 -3.94 4.44
C LEU A 59 2.56 -3.68 4.03
N ALA A 60 1.82 -4.73 3.68
CA ALA A 60 0.41 -4.64 3.31
C ALA A 60 -0.46 -4.07 4.45
N LEU A 61 -0.24 -4.51 5.68
CA LEU A 61 -0.96 -4.01 6.86
C LEU A 61 -0.65 -2.53 7.12
N THR A 62 0.62 -2.16 7.01
CA THR A 62 1.09 -0.77 7.17
C THR A 62 0.47 0.12 6.10
N LEU A 63 0.50 -0.30 4.82
CA LEU A 63 -0.11 0.42 3.71
C LEU A 63 -1.62 0.59 3.89
N ALA A 64 -2.33 -0.47 4.29
CA ALA A 64 -3.76 -0.41 4.58
C ALA A 64 -4.07 0.59 5.70
N SER A 65 -3.25 0.62 6.75
CA SER A 65 -3.40 1.55 7.88
C SER A 65 -3.13 2.99 7.46
N HIS A 66 -2.08 3.21 6.66
CA HIS A 66 -1.72 4.52 6.14
C HIS A 66 -2.79 5.08 5.19
N LEU A 67 -3.32 4.26 4.31
CA LEU A 67 -4.42 4.64 3.42
C LEU A 67 -5.69 4.97 4.21
N GLN A 68 -6.04 4.19 5.23
CA GLN A 68 -7.18 4.50 6.11
C GLN A 68 -6.99 5.83 6.86
N ALA A 69 -5.78 6.10 7.35
CA ALA A 69 -5.47 7.34 8.06
C ALA A 69 -5.59 8.57 7.15
N VAL A 70 -5.16 8.49 5.89
CA VAL A 70 -5.24 9.61 4.92
C VAL A 70 -6.66 9.79 4.42
N SER A 71 -7.35 8.69 4.14
CA SER A 71 -8.68 8.76 3.52
C SER A 71 -9.74 9.20 4.52
N HIS A 72 -9.55 8.98 5.83
CA HIS A 72 -10.62 9.05 6.84
C HIS A 72 -11.87 8.21 6.45
N TYR A 73 -11.74 7.30 5.48
CA TYR A 73 -12.82 6.46 4.97
C TYR A 73 -12.75 5.11 5.65
N LYS A 74 -13.79 4.82 6.43
CA LYS A 74 -13.96 3.63 7.27
C LYS A 74 -14.14 2.31 6.49
N TYR A 75 -14.07 2.34 5.15
CA TYR A 75 -14.49 1.22 4.28
C TYR A 75 -13.42 0.75 3.29
N LEU A 76 -12.20 1.28 3.31
CA LEU A 76 -11.13 0.77 2.44
C LEU A 76 -10.53 -0.51 3.04
N ARG A 77 -10.80 -1.67 2.43
CA ARG A 77 -10.14 -2.95 2.74
C ARG A 77 -9.34 -3.40 1.54
N LEU A 78 -8.06 -3.70 1.76
CA LEU A 78 -7.22 -4.42 0.81
C LEU A 78 -7.44 -5.91 1.04
N TYR A 79 -7.69 -6.67 -0.03
CA TYR A 79 -7.69 -8.12 0.00
C TYR A 79 -6.33 -8.58 -0.55
N CYS A 80 -5.64 -9.41 0.22
CA CYS A 80 -4.39 -10.07 -0.14
C CYS A 80 -4.68 -11.31 -1.00
#